data_AF-A0A971U2B3-F1
#
_entry.id   AF-A0A971U2B3-F1
#
_cell.length_a   1.000
_cell.length_b   1.000
_cell.length_c   1.000
_cell.angle_alpha   90.00
_cell.angle_beta   90.00
_cell.angle_gamma   90.00
#
_symmetry.space_group_name_H-M   'P 1'
#
loop_
_entity.id
_entity.type
_entity.pdbx_description
1 polymer ?
#
loop_
_entity_poly.entity_id
_entity_poly.type
_entity_poly.pdbx_seq_one_letter_code
_entity_poly.pdbx_strand_id
1 'polypeptide(L)' 'MASTVLITGAAGGLGKALAAACAARGWSLYLTDLASGGDTAALAALATGL' A
#
# COMPACT_ATOMS: atom_id res chain seq x y z
N MET A 1 15.51 -14.87 0.78
CA MET A 1 15.28 -13.81 1.78
C MET A 1 14.03 -13.07 1.37
N ALA A 2 13.03 -12.95 2.24
CA ALA A 2 11.83 -12.16 1.95
C ALA A 2 12.15 -10.68 2.21
N SER A 3 11.99 -9.84 1.19
CA SER A 3 12.14 -8.39 1.34
C SER A 3 10.84 -7.80 1.87
N THR A 4 10.92 -7.01 2.94
CA THR A 4 9.79 -6.26 3.47
C THR A 4 9.90 -4.80 3.05
N VAL A 5 8.85 -4.24 2.46
CA VAL A 5 8.81 -2.85 1.98
C VAL A 5 7.80 -2.04 2.77
N LEU A 6 8.25 -0.91 3.31
CA LEU A 6 7.41 0.11 3.92
C LEU A 6 7.07 1.18 2.87
N ILE A 7 5.78 1.41 2.62
CA ILE A 7 5.31 2.46 1.71
C ILE A 7 4.44 3.44 2.51
N THR A 8 4.86 4.71 2.52
CA THR A 8 4.08 5.82 3.06
C THR A 8 3.38 6.57 1.92
N GLY A 9 2.20 7.13 2.16
CA GLY A 9 1.38 7.70 1.07
C GLY A 9 0.81 6.61 0.15
N ALA A 10 0.56 5.41 0.69
CA ALA A 10 0.21 4.23 -0.10
C ALA A 10 -1.15 4.32 -0.82
N ALA A 11 -2.10 5.08 -0.30
CA ALA A 11 -3.40 5.31 -0.91
C ALA A 11 -3.35 6.37 -2.05
N GLY A 12 -2.30 7.18 -2.11
CA GLY A 12 -2.03 8.09 -3.24
C GLY A 12 -1.69 7.35 -4.53
N GLY A 13 -1.85 8.00 -5.69
CA GLY A 13 -1.71 7.36 -7.01
C GLY A 13 -0.37 6.65 -7.24
N LEU A 14 0.75 7.27 -6.86
CA LEU A 14 2.08 6.64 -6.97
C LEU A 14 2.31 5.55 -5.92
N GLY A 15 1.88 5.79 -4.67
CA GLY A 15 2.01 4.82 -3.58
C GLY A 15 1.26 3.53 -3.89
N LYS A 16 0.06 3.65 -4.45
CA LYS A 16 -0.77 2.53 -4.91
C LYS A 16 -0.09 1.73 -6.01
N ALA A 17 0.43 2.40 -7.04
CA ALA A 17 1.13 1.73 -8.15
C ALA A 17 2.41 1.00 -7.68
N LEU A 18 3.17 1.62 -6.77
CA LEU A 18 4.35 1.02 -6.17
C LEU A 18 3.99 -0.21 -5.32
N ALA A 19 2.95 -0.11 -4.48
CA ALA A 19 2.46 -1.22 -3.68
C ALA A 19 2.06 -2.41 -4.56
N ALA A 20 1.30 -2.17 -5.64
CA ALA A 20 0.93 -3.21 -6.59
C ALA A 20 2.16 -3.88 -7.24
N ALA A 21 3.14 -3.09 -7.67
CA ALA A 21 4.36 -3.60 -8.29
C ALA A 21 5.20 -4.46 -7.32
N CYS A 22 5.29 -4.08 -6.04
CA CYS A 22 6.00 -4.84 -5.03
C CYS A 22 5.22 -6.11 -4.61
N ALA A 23 3.90 -6.03 -4.47
CA ALA A 23 3.04 -7.18 -4.19
C ALA A 23 3.12 -8.24 -5.29
N ALA A 24 3.12 -7.81 -6.56
CA ALA A 24 3.27 -8.71 -7.72
C ALA A 24 4.61 -9.47 -7.75
N ARG A 25 5.63 -8.97 -7.03
CA ARG A 25 6.94 -9.64 -6.86
C ARG A 25 6.97 -10.59 -5.66
N GLY A 26 5.85 -10.74 -4.95
CA GLY A 26 5.73 -11.59 -3.76
C GLY A 26 6.41 -11.01 -2.53
N TRP A 27 6.59 -9.69 -2.46
CA TRP A 27 7.22 -9.03 -1.31
C TRP A 27 6.20 -8.76 -0.20
N SER A 28 6.65 -8.79 1.05
CA SER A 28 5.84 -8.40 2.19
C SER A 28 5.75 -6.89 2.27
N LEU A 29 4.53 -6.35 2.41
CA LEU A 29 4.30 -4.90 2.39
C LEU A 29 3.74 -4.41 3.72
N TYR A 30 4.24 -3.26 4.16
CA TYR A 30 3.63 -2.47 5.21
C TYR A 30 3.23 -1.11 4.62
N LEU A 31 1.93 -0.84 4.57
CA LEU A 31 1.38 0.33 3.89
C LEU A 31 0.84 1.32 4.93
N THR A 32 1.19 2.59 4.78
CA THR A 32 0.64 3.67 5.60
C THR A 32 0.25 4.86 4.74
N ASP A 33 -0.78 5.58 5.15
CA ASP A 33 -1.17 6.85 4.56
C ASP A 33 -1.83 7.74 5.62
N LEU A 34 -1.94 9.03 5.32
CA LEU A 34 -2.73 9.97 6.08
C LEU A 34 -4.22 9.70 5.83
N ALA A 35 -4.99 9.55 6.90
CA ALA A 35 -6.45 9.54 6.83
C ALA A 35 -6.94 10.97 6.55
N SER A 36 -6.93 11.36 5.27
CA SER A 36 -7.50 12.63 4.85
C SER A 36 -9.03 12.50 4.90
N GLY A 37 -9.66 13.09 5.92
CA GLY A 37 -11.11 13.06 6.10
C GLY A 37 -11.67 11.83 6.82
N GLY A 38 -10.82 11.03 7.49
CA GLY A 38 -11.26 9.86 8.27
C GLY A 38 -11.55 8.60 7.45
N ASP A 39 -11.34 8.64 6.13
CA ASP A 39 -11.56 7.50 5.24
C ASP A 39 -10.34 6.59 5.20
N THR A 40 -10.40 5.49 5.95
CA THR A 40 -9.38 4.42 5.94
C THR A 40 -9.64 3.39 4.84
N ALA A 41 -10.75 3.49 4.08
CA ALA A 41 -11.14 2.49 3.09
C ALA A 41 -10.13 2.39 1.95
N ALA A 42 -9.51 3.50 1.55
CA ALA A 42 -8.54 3.51 0.46
C ALA A 42 -7.27 2.68 0.79
N LEU A 43 -6.81 2.72 2.05
CA LEU A 43 -5.68 1.91 2.50
C LEU A 43 -6.09 0.45 2.73
N ALA A 44 -7.30 0.22 3.25
CA ALA A 44 -7.83 -1.13 3.48
C ALA A 44 -8.03 -1.91 2.17
N ALA A 45 -8.53 -1.24 1.13
CA ALA A 45 -8.74 -1.84 -0.17
C ALA A 45 -7.41 -2.30 -0.80
N LEU A 46 -6.31 -1.57 -0.59
CA LEU A 46 -4.98 -1.99 -1.05
C LEU A 46 -4.48 -3.29 -0.39
N ALA A 47 -4.86 -3.54 0.87
CA ALA A 47 -4.51 -4.77 1.56
C ALA A 47 -5.28 -6.00 1.01
N THR A 48 -6.44 -5.77 0.39
CA THR A 48 -7.23 -6.82 -0.27
C THR A 48 -7.01 -6.89 -1.78
N GLY A 49 -6.26 -5.94 -2.34
CA GLY A 49 -5.82 -5.91 -3.75
C GLY A 49 -6.53 -4.90 -4.66
N LEU A 50 -7.10 -3.82 -4.14
CA LEU A 50 -7.97 -2.85 -4.85
C LEU A 50 -7.73 -1.37 -4.48
#